data_AF-A0A8S3BG29-F1
#
_entry.id   AF-A0A8S3BG29-F1
#
_cell.length_a   1.000
_cell.length_b   1.000
_cell.length_c   1.000
_cell.angle_alpha   90.00
_cell.angle_beta   90.00
_cell.angle_gamma   90.00
#
_symmetry.space_group_name_H-M   'P 1'
#
loop_
_entity.id
_entity.type
_entity.pdbx_description
1 polymer ?
#
loop_
_entity_poly.entity_id
_entity_poly.type
_entity_poly.pdbx_seq_one_letter_code
_entity_poly.pdbx_strand_id
1 'polypeptide(L)' 'DWGSHGAGDDTETLTPIIAWGSGIPSSQHSNVHIEQADICPLMSYFLGLDYSINSVGRLPINYLVPVDEAILQAYIQNAR' A
#
# COMPACT_ATOMS: atom_id res chain seq x y z
N ASP A 1 32.49 7.05 -14.94
CA ASP A 1 31.30 7.39 -14.14
C ASP A 1 30.27 6.29 -14.20
N TRP A 2 30.15 5.51 -13.12
CA TRP A 2 29.26 4.35 -13.01
C TRP A 2 27.81 4.71 -12.63
N GLY A 3 27.40 5.97 -12.78
CA GLY A 3 26.14 6.45 -12.23
C GLY A 3 26.19 6.50 -10.71
N SER A 4 25.83 7.65 -10.14
CA SER A 4 25.63 7.77 -8.69
C SER A 4 24.15 7.52 -8.39
N HIS A 5 23.86 7.02 -7.19
CA HIS A 5 22.51 6.87 -6.67
C HIS A 5 22.49 7.14 -5.15
N GLY A 6 21.33 7.42 -4.58
CA GLY A 6 21.15 7.67 -3.15
C GLY A 6 21.18 9.15 -2.76
N ALA A 7 21.09 10.05 -3.73
CA ALA A 7 20.86 11.48 -3.50
C ALA A 7 19.40 11.76 -3.08
N GLY A 8 18.50 10.80 -3.36
CA GLY A 8 17.09 10.90 -2.98
C GLY A 8 16.24 11.68 -3.97
N ASP A 9 16.81 12.07 -5.12
CA ASP A 9 16.08 12.70 -6.20
C ASP A 9 14.95 11.80 -6.72
N ASP A 10 13.89 12.42 -7.24
CA ASP A 10 12.73 11.72 -7.80
C ASP A 10 13.12 10.70 -8.88
N THR A 11 14.18 10.96 -9.64
CA THR A 11 14.71 10.03 -10.66
C THR A 11 15.30 8.76 -10.07
N GLU A 12 15.57 8.73 -8.77
CA GLU A 12 16.13 7.60 -8.02
C GLU A 12 15.12 6.96 -7.06
N THR A 13 14.09 7.71 -6.63
CA THR A 13 13.14 7.27 -5.60
C THR A 13 11.74 6.97 -6.13
N LEU A 14 11.33 7.61 -7.24
CA LEU A 14 10.06 7.31 -7.89
C LEU A 14 10.17 5.99 -8.65
N THR A 15 9.61 4.95 -8.04
CA THR A 15 9.56 3.60 -8.60
C THR A 15 8.12 3.21 -8.89
N PRO A 16 7.82 2.61 -10.06
CA PRO A 16 6.48 2.10 -10.33
C PRO A 16 6.15 0.92 -9.42
N ILE A 17 4.90 0.84 -8.97
CA ILE A 17 4.34 -0.36 -8.36
C ILE A 17 3.30 -0.97 -9.30
N ILE A 18 3.35 -2.30 -9.45
CA ILE A 18 2.38 -3.08 -10.23
C ILE A 18 1.75 -4.10 -9.30
N ALA A 19 0.44 -4.05 -9.15
CA ALA A 19 -0.35 -5.03 -8.41
C ALA A 19 -1.53 -5.51 -9.26
N TRP A 20 -1.94 -6.77 -9.05
CA TRP A 20 -3.10 -7.37 -9.70
C TRP A 20 -3.71 -8.43 -8.79
N GLY A 21 -4.96 -8.80 -9.05
CA GLY A 21 -5.67 -9.85 -8.32
C GLY A 21 -6.86 -9.35 -7.52
N SER A 22 -7.44 -10.23 -6.70
CA SER A 22 -8.61 -9.91 -5.87
C SER A 22 -8.30 -8.78 -4.89
N GLY A 23 -9.18 -7.78 -4.82
CA GLY A 23 -9.00 -6.62 -3.94
C GLY A 23 -8.22 -5.46 -4.56
N ILE A 24 -7.63 -5.64 -5.76
CA ILE A 24 -7.04 -4.57 -6.56
C ILE A 24 -8.05 -4.14 -7.64
N PRO A 25 -8.31 -2.82 -7.83
CA PRO A 25 -9.20 -2.33 -8.86
C PRO A 25 -8.75 -2.78 -10.27
N SER A 26 -9.66 -3.35 -11.05
CA SER A 26 -9.38 -3.84 -12.42
C SER A 26 -9.19 -2.71 -13.44
N SER A 27 -9.62 -1.50 -13.10
CA SER A 27 -9.63 -0.34 -14.00
C SER A 27 -9.18 0.90 -13.26
N GLN A 28 -7.88 1.02 -13.02
CA GLN A 28 -7.29 2.29 -12.63
C GLN A 28 -5.82 2.36 -13.04
N HIS A 29 -5.55 3.10 -14.12
CA HIS A 29 -4.36 3.96 -14.17
C HIS A 29 -4.60 5.13 -13.20
N SER A 30 -4.84 4.86 -11.92
CA SER A 30 -4.88 5.94 -10.95
C SER A 30 -3.43 6.30 -10.65
N ASN A 31 -3.10 7.57 -10.85
CA ASN A 31 -1.85 8.15 -10.37
C ASN A 31 -1.91 8.23 -8.83
N VAL A 32 -2.04 7.08 -8.16
CA VAL A 32 -1.99 6.98 -6.71
C VAL A 32 -0.52 6.90 -6.36
N HIS A 33 -0.03 8.00 -5.80
CA HIS A 33 1.25 7.98 -5.13
C HIS A 33 1.11 7.16 -3.84
N ILE A 34 1.96 6.16 -3.68
CA ILE A 34 2.13 5.42 -2.43
C ILE A 34 3.59 5.50 -2.03
N GLU A 35 3.88 5.50 -0.73
CA GLU A 35 5.25 5.48 -0.26
C GLU A 35 5.83 4.06 -0.31
N GLN A 36 7.14 3.93 -0.48
CA GLN A 36 7.79 2.61 -0.51
C GLN A 36 7.53 1.79 0.77
N ALA A 37 7.41 2.48 1.92
CA ALA A 37 7.10 1.84 3.20
C ALA A 37 5.67 1.29 3.28
N ASP A 38 4.74 1.78 2.46
CA ASP A 38 3.33 1.40 2.46
C ASP A 38 3.10 -0.01 1.88
N ILE A 39 4.10 -0.58 1.21
CA ILE A 39 4.05 -1.95 0.66
C ILE A 39 3.87 -2.97 1.79
N CYS A 40 4.51 -2.76 2.95
CA CYS A 40 4.41 -3.68 4.08
C CYS A 40 2.96 -3.81 4.62
N PRO A 41 2.27 -2.72 5.01
CA PRO A 41 0.88 -2.83 5.44
C PRO A 41 -0.05 -3.30 4.31
N LEU A 42 0.21 -2.95 3.05
CA LEU A 42 -0.57 -3.47 1.92
C LEU A 42 -0.49 -5.00 1.82
N MET A 43 0.70 -5.59 2.00
CA MET A 43 0.90 -7.04 2.01
C MET A 43 0.25 -7.71 3.22
N SER A 44 0.40 -7.14 4.43
CA SER A 44 -0.28 -7.64 5.64
C SER A 44 -1.79 -7.69 5.44
N TYR A 45 -2.38 -6.64 4.87
CA TYR A 45 -3.81 -6.58 4.58
C TYR A 45 -4.26 -7.72 3.67
N PHE A 46 -3.58 -7.94 2.53
CA PHE A 46 -3.98 -9.01 1.61
C PHE A 46 -3.78 -10.42 2.16
N LEU A 47 -2.78 -10.61 3.04
CA LEU A 47 -2.52 -11.89 3.67
C LEU A 47 -3.38 -12.13 4.93
N GLY A 48 -4.15 -11.12 5.38
CA GLY A 48 -4.89 -11.19 6.64
C GLY A 48 -3.99 -11.33 7.87
N LEU A 49 -2.77 -10.78 7.80
CA LEU A 49 -1.80 -10.79 8.89
C LEU A 49 -1.86 -9.49 9.69
N ASP A 50 -1.39 -9.57 10.94
CA ASP A 50 -1.18 -8.37 11.75
C ASP A 50 -0.19 -7.42 11.07
N TYR A 51 -0.38 -6.12 11.30
CA TYR A 51 0.56 -5.10 10.86
C TYR A 51 1.82 -5.13 11.74
N SER A 52 2.98 -4.90 11.14
CA SER A 52 4.23 -4.77 11.91
C SER A 52 4.11 -3.62 12.91
N ILE A 53 4.35 -3.91 14.19
CA ILE A 53 4.19 -2.95 15.31
C ILE A 53 5.04 -1.68 15.17
N ASN A 54 6.14 -1.76 14.39
CA ASN A 54 7.04 -0.63 14.11
C ASN A 54 7.00 -0.21 12.64
N SER A 55 5.95 -0.58 11.90
CA SER A 55 5.75 -0.12 10.52
C SER A 55 5.57 1.39 10.50
N VAL A 56 6.32 2.08 9.65
CA VAL A 56 6.11 3.50 9.35
C VAL A 56 5.19 3.71 8.15
N GLY A 57 4.91 2.65 7.38
CA GLY A 57 3.99 2.66 6.26
C GLY A 57 2.52 2.68 6.70
N ARG A 58 1.67 3.16 5.81
CA ARG A 58 0.21 3.27 5.97
C ARG A 58 -0.49 2.46 4.90
N LEU A 59 -1.63 1.86 5.23
CA LEU A 59 -2.44 1.15 4.23
C LEU A 59 -3.00 2.17 3.22
N PRO A 60 -2.70 2.06 1.91
CA PRO A 60 -3.19 3.00 0.91
C PRO A 60 -4.65 2.64 0.55
N ILE A 61 -5.61 3.07 1.36
CA ILE A 61 -7.04 2.72 1.20
C ILE A 61 -7.57 3.10 -0.19
N ASN A 62 -7.13 4.23 -0.74
CA ASN A 62 -7.53 4.70 -2.07
C ASN A 62 -6.98 3.84 -3.23
N TYR A 63 -6.04 2.93 -2.94
CA TYR A 63 -5.48 1.97 -3.89
C TYR A 63 -6.24 0.63 -3.90
N LEU A 64 -7.13 0.42 -2.93
CA LEU A 64 -7.91 -0.81 -2.77
C LEU A 64 -9.30 -0.66 -3.37
N VAL A 65 -9.91 -1.78 -3.76
CA VAL A 65 -11.35 -1.76 -4.05
C VAL A 65 -12.13 -1.33 -2.81
N PRO A 66 -13.25 -0.59 -2.96
CA PRO A 66 -14.09 -0.24 -1.83
C PRO A 66 -14.50 -1.51 -1.08
N VAL A 67 -14.07 -1.61 0.17
CA VAL A 67 -14.54 -2.63 1.10
C VAL A 67 -15.90 -2.16 1.60
N ASP A 68 -16.83 -3.08 1.81
CA ASP A 68 -18.09 -2.76 2.47
C ASP A 68 -17.79 -2.10 3.82
N GLU A 69 -18.27 -0.87 3.98
CA GLU A 69 -18.01 -0.04 5.15
C GLU A 69 -18.51 -0.71 6.44
N ALA A 70 -19.57 -1.54 6.33
CA ALA A 70 -20.07 -2.33 7.45
C ALA A 70 -19.06 -3.42 7.88
N ILE A 71 -18.37 -4.04 6.94
CA ILE A 71 -17.32 -5.03 7.22
C ILE A 71 -16.11 -4.33 7.86
N LEU A 72 -15.70 -3.18 7.33
CA LEU A 72 -14.59 -2.41 7.89
C LEU A 72 -14.86 -1.97 9.34
N GLN A 73 -16.07 -1.48 9.63
CA GLN A 73 -16.46 -1.11 10.99
C GLN A 73 -16.48 -2.30 11.95
N ALA A 74 -16.92 -3.48 11.49
CA ALA A 74 -16.88 -4.70 12.29
C ALA A 74 -15.43 -5.13 12.62
N TYR A 75 -14.50 -5.03 11.66
CA TYR A 75 -13.08 -5.28 11.91
C TYR A 75 -12.48 -4.28 12.91
N ILE A 76 -12.80 -2.99 12.79
CA ILE A 76 -12.31 -1.96 13.72
C ILE A 76 -12.86 -2.17 15.14
N GLN A 77 -14.12 -2.56 15.28
CA GLN A 77 -14.71 -2.87 16.59
C GLN A 77 -14.09 -4.11 17.24
N ASN A 78 -13.69 -5.11 16.43
CA ASN A 78 -13.06 -6.35 16.91
C ASN A 78 -11.54 -6.21 17.15
N ALA A 79 -10.87 -5.22 16.55
CA ALA A 79 -9.43 -4.98 16.71
C ALA A 79 -9.06 -4.25 18.02
N ARG A 80 -9.98 -4.25 19.01
CA ARG A 80 -9.78 -3.67 20.34
C ARG A 80 -9.54 -4.74 21.41
#